data_AF-A0A561U120-F1
#
_entry.id   AF-A0A561U120-F1
#
_cell.length_a   1.000
_cell.length_b   1.000
_cell.length_c   1.000
_cell.angle_alpha   90.00
_cell.angle_beta   90.00
_cell.angle_gamma   90.00
#
_symmetry.space_group_name_H-M   'P 1'
#
loop_
_entity.id
_entity.type
_entity.pdbx_description
1 polymer ?
#
loop_
_entity_poly.entity_id
_entity_poly.type
_entity_poly.pdbx_seq_one_letter_code
_entity_poly.pdbx_strand_id
1 'polypeptide(L)'
;MTGFGANAGEFSSAGGSIRAAADPVRDQHSKNISDMGMGQADFGKAHGENFQPYDQAMKKIGKCVESLAAGMDDFAGKLEQTGSGYDWSDADAASTVGKSGGN
;
A
#
# COMPACT_ATOMS: atom_id res chain seq x y z
N MET A 1 -13.96 -11.62 -27.46
CA MET A 1 -13.61 -10.53 -26.53
C MET A 1 -12.87 -11.16 -25.35
N THR A 2 -11.54 -11.03 -25.29
CA THR A 2 -10.68 -11.63 -24.26
C THR A 2 -9.93 -10.58 -23.41
N GLY A 3 -10.17 -9.28 -23.65
CA GLY A 3 -9.37 -8.21 -23.05
C GLY A 3 -9.85 -7.72 -21.68
N PHE A 4 -11.15 -7.70 -21.40
CA PHE A 4 -11.67 -7.00 -20.22
C PHE A 4 -11.59 -7.82 -18.92
N GLY A 5 -11.94 -9.12 -18.95
CA GLY A 5 -11.77 -10.00 -17.78
C GLY A 5 -10.30 -10.32 -17.44
N ALA A 6 -9.41 -10.30 -18.45
CA ALA A 6 -7.96 -10.40 -18.22
C ALA A 6 -7.45 -9.18 -17.44
N ASN A 7 -7.89 -7.97 -17.79
CA ASN A 7 -7.50 -6.74 -17.10
C ASN A 7 -7.99 -6.71 -15.64
N ALA A 8 -9.21 -7.16 -15.34
CA ALA A 8 -9.72 -7.22 -13.96
C ALA A 8 -8.89 -8.16 -13.06
N GLY A 9 -8.54 -9.34 -13.59
CA GLY A 9 -7.64 -10.28 -12.91
C GLY A 9 -6.21 -9.72 -12.72
N GLU A 10 -5.69 -9.01 -13.70
CA GLU A 10 -4.38 -8.33 -13.61
C GLU A 10 -4.38 -7.20 -12.57
N PHE A 11 -5.45 -6.41 -12.47
CA PHE A 11 -5.57 -5.37 -11.44
C PHE A 11 -5.66 -5.93 -10.02
N SER A 12 -6.40 -7.03 -9.84
CA SER A 12 -6.46 -7.74 -8.55
C SER A 12 -5.11 -8.33 -8.15
N SER A 13 -4.40 -8.96 -9.10
CA SER A 13 -3.04 -9.49 -8.90
C SER A 13 -2.03 -8.39 -8.55
N ALA A 14 -2.10 -7.25 -9.25
CA ALA A 14 -1.25 -6.09 -8.97
C ALA A 14 -1.53 -5.51 -7.58
N GLY A 15 -2.80 -5.35 -7.21
CA GLY A 15 -3.21 -4.88 -5.87
C GLY A 15 -2.69 -5.80 -4.76
N GLY A 16 -2.84 -7.12 -4.93
CA GLY A 16 -2.30 -8.11 -4.00
C GLY A 16 -0.77 -8.05 -3.87
N SER A 17 -0.06 -7.87 -4.99
CA SER A 17 1.41 -7.72 -5.00
C SER A 17 1.86 -6.45 -4.28
N ILE A 18 1.11 -5.35 -4.44
CA ILE A 18 1.40 -4.08 -3.76
C ILE A 18 1.17 -4.21 -2.25
N ARG A 19 0.10 -4.87 -1.80
CA ARG A 19 -0.11 -5.15 -0.36
C ARG A 19 0.99 -6.02 0.22
N ALA A 20 1.37 -7.08 -0.48
CA ALA A 20 2.47 -7.95 -0.03
C ALA A 20 3.80 -7.17 0.10
N ALA A 21 4.02 -6.14 -0.71
CA ALA A 21 5.15 -5.23 -0.57
C ALA A 21 4.97 -4.17 0.55
N ALA A 22 3.72 -3.82 0.89
CA ALA A 22 3.41 -2.88 1.97
C ALA A 22 3.56 -3.53 3.36
N ASP A 23 3.24 -4.82 3.51
CA ASP A 23 3.35 -5.57 4.76
C ASP A 23 4.75 -5.48 5.42
N PRO A 24 5.88 -5.74 4.73
CA PRO A 24 7.21 -5.60 5.35
C PRO A 24 7.55 -4.15 5.68
N VAL A 25 7.05 -3.17 4.91
CA VAL A 25 7.23 -1.75 5.21
C VAL A 25 6.51 -1.38 6.50
N ARG A 26 5.26 -1.80 6.66
CA ARG A 26 4.43 -1.55 7.83
C ARG A 26 4.97 -2.27 9.07
N ASP A 27 5.23 -3.56 8.97
CA ASP A 27 5.40 -4.43 10.13
C ASP A 27 6.88 -4.61 10.51
N GLN A 28 7.79 -4.68 9.53
CA GLN A 28 9.21 -4.92 9.79
C GLN A 28 10.03 -3.63 9.78
N HIS A 29 9.87 -2.75 8.79
CA HIS A 29 10.70 -1.55 8.69
C HIS A 29 10.36 -0.50 9.75
N SER A 30 9.08 -0.31 10.06
CA SER A 30 8.66 0.55 11.19
C SER A 30 9.25 0.06 12.51
N LYS A 31 9.23 -1.26 12.74
CA LYS A 31 9.83 -1.88 13.93
C LYS A 31 11.34 -1.70 13.98
N ASN A 32 12.04 -1.95 12.87
CA ASN A 32 13.49 -1.75 12.78
C ASN A 32 13.88 -0.30 13.06
N ILE A 33 13.10 0.68 12.60
CA ILE A 33 13.35 2.10 12.88
C ILE A 33 13.21 2.39 14.37
N SER A 34 12.19 1.83 15.02
CA SER A 34 12.02 1.94 16.47
C SER A 34 13.18 1.27 17.22
N ASP A 35 13.59 0.07 16.79
CA ASP A 35 14.64 -0.73 17.45
C ASP A 35 16.05 -0.13 17.25
N MET A 36 16.28 0.59 16.14
CA MET A 36 17.51 1.35 15.89
C MET A 36 17.57 2.66 16.69
N GLY A 37 16.50 3.04 17.38
CA GLY A 37 16.42 4.26 18.18
C GLY A 37 17.41 4.25 19.34
N MET A 38 18.41 5.11 19.28
CA MET A 38 19.32 5.37 20.39
C MET A 38 18.65 6.28 21.42
N GLY A 39 18.81 5.97 22.70
CA GLY A 39 18.40 6.81 23.80
C GLY A 39 19.39 7.95 24.05
N GLN A 40 18.98 8.94 24.85
CA GLN A 40 19.83 10.08 25.20
C GLN A 40 21.14 9.66 25.89
N ALA A 41 21.10 8.54 26.64
CA ALA A 41 22.27 7.99 27.32
C ALA A 41 23.36 7.50 26.35
N ASP A 42 22.98 7.06 25.14
CA ASP A 42 23.89 6.48 24.15
C ASP A 42 24.76 7.54 23.46
N PHE A 43 24.33 8.81 23.44
CA PHE A 43 25.10 9.92 22.89
C PHE A 43 26.25 10.36 23.82
N GLY A 44 26.25 9.93 25.09
CA GLY A 44 27.21 10.36 26.10
C GLY A 44 27.14 11.85 26.42
N LYS A 45 27.88 12.29 27.45
CA LYS A 45 27.85 13.69 27.93
C LYS A 45 28.31 14.71 26.89
N ALA A 46 29.24 14.33 26.01
CA ALA A 46 29.84 15.24 25.03
C ALA A 46 28.95 15.49 23.80
N HIS A 47 27.99 14.61 23.50
CA HIS A 47 27.15 14.71 22.30
C HIS A 47 25.64 14.70 22.61
N GLY A 48 25.25 14.87 23.89
CA GLY A 48 23.85 14.87 24.30
C GLY A 48 22.99 15.95 23.63
N GLU A 49 23.60 17.04 23.14
CA GLU A 49 22.92 18.06 22.33
C GLU A 49 22.42 17.54 20.98
N ASN A 50 23.05 16.50 20.43
CA ASN A 50 22.68 15.88 19.16
C ASN A 50 21.52 14.87 19.29
N PHE A 51 21.15 14.50 20.52
CA PHE A 51 20.05 13.57 20.76
C PHE A 51 18.71 14.13 20.26
N GLN A 52 18.40 15.40 20.55
CA GLN A 52 17.14 16.02 20.12
C GLN A 52 16.96 16.05 18.59
N PRO A 53 17.95 16.52 17.80
CA PRO A 53 17.91 16.42 16.35
C PRO A 53 17.76 14.98 15.83
N TYR A 54 18.47 14.02 16.46
CA TYR A 54 18.38 12.61 16.11
C TYR A 54 16.99 12.03 16.36
N ASP A 55 16.43 12.22 17.56
CA ASP A 55 15.08 11.74 17.91
C ASP A 55 14.01 12.30 16.97
N GLN A 56 14.12 13.59 16.61
CA GLN A 56 13.23 14.20 15.62
C GLN A 56 13.40 13.59 14.22
N ALA A 57 14.62 13.28 13.80
CA ALA A 57 14.89 12.62 12.53
C ALA A 57 14.29 11.21 12.50
N MET A 58 14.50 10.42 13.55
CA MET A 58 13.95 9.07 13.67
C MET A 58 12.42 9.08 13.64
N LYS A 59 11.76 10.01 14.33
CA LYS A 59 10.30 10.20 14.27
C LYS A 59 9.81 10.56 12.87
N LYS A 60 10.54 11.40 12.14
CA LYS A 60 10.20 11.75 10.75
C LYS A 60 10.32 10.54 9.82
N ILE A 61 11.40 9.77 9.98
CA ILE A 61 11.61 8.54 9.19
C ILE A 61 10.48 7.53 9.46
N GLY A 62 10.11 7.32 10.74
CA GLY A 62 8.98 6.47 11.11
C GLY A 62 7.68 6.88 10.42
N LYS A 63 7.32 8.17 10.48
CA LYS A 63 6.13 8.71 9.80
C LYS A 63 6.16 8.54 8.28
N CYS A 64 7.32 8.67 7.64
CA CYS A 64 7.46 8.45 6.21
C CYS A 64 7.18 6.98 5.85
N VAL A 65 7.68 6.03 6.64
CA VAL A 65 7.45 4.60 6.42
C VAL A 65 5.98 4.22 6.60
N GLU A 66 5.33 4.73 7.65
CA GLU A 66 3.89 4.57 7.86
C GLU A 66 3.08 5.16 6.69
N SER A 67 3.44 6.36 6.24
CA SER A 67 2.75 7.03 5.12
C SER A 67 2.93 6.28 3.80
N LEU A 68 4.10 5.68 3.57
CA LEU A 68 4.37 4.86 2.40
C LEU A 68 3.50 3.60 2.41
N ALA A 69 3.47 2.87 3.52
CA ALA A 69 2.64 1.68 3.65
C ALA A 69 1.15 2.02 3.43
N ALA A 70 0.66 3.09 4.06
CA ALA A 70 -0.73 3.54 3.88
C ALA A 70 -1.04 3.94 2.42
N GLY A 71 -0.09 4.60 1.74
CA GLY A 71 -0.24 4.94 0.32
C GLY A 71 -0.27 3.72 -0.60
N MET A 72 0.52 2.68 -0.28
CA MET A 72 0.50 1.41 -1.00
C MET A 72 -0.83 0.67 -0.80
N ASP A 73 -1.35 0.64 0.43
CA ASP A 73 -2.66 0.04 0.74
C ASP A 73 -3.81 0.77 0.03
N ASP A 74 -3.81 2.11 0.04
CA ASP A 74 -4.81 2.93 -0.66
C ASP A 74 -4.75 2.70 -2.19
N PHE A 75 -3.55 2.65 -2.76
CA PHE A 75 -3.38 2.39 -4.18
C PHE A 75 -3.84 0.97 -4.56
N ALA A 76 -3.50 -0.04 -3.76
CA ALA A 76 -3.99 -1.40 -3.95
C ALA A 76 -5.51 -1.49 -3.85
N GLY A 77 -6.11 -0.81 -2.87
CA GLY A 77 -7.57 -0.72 -2.73
C GLY A 77 -8.25 -0.09 -3.95
N LYS A 78 -7.67 0.96 -4.53
CA LYS A 78 -8.18 1.59 -5.75
C LYS A 78 -8.07 0.67 -6.98
N LEU A 79 -7.02 -0.13 -7.08
CA LEU A 79 -6.87 -1.12 -8.16
C LEU A 79 -7.94 -2.22 -8.05
N GLU A 80 -8.19 -2.74 -6.85
CA GLU A 80 -9.24 -3.74 -6.62
C GLU A 80 -10.65 -3.19 -6.91
N GLN A 81 -10.93 -1.96 -6.49
CA GLN A 81 -12.20 -1.29 -6.81
C GLN A 81 -12.38 -1.08 -8.31
N THR A 82 -11.29 -0.72 -9.01
CA THR A 82 -11.30 -0.56 -10.46
C THR A 82 -11.57 -1.90 -11.16
N GLY A 83 -10.89 -2.97 -10.74
CA GLY A 83 -11.13 -4.33 -11.24
C GLY A 83 -12.58 -4.79 -11.02
N SER A 84 -13.12 -4.56 -9.82
CA SER A 84 -14.51 -4.90 -9.48
C SER A 84 -15.54 -4.09 -10.30
N GLY A 85 -15.23 -2.83 -10.63
CA GLY A 85 -16.06 -1.99 -11.49
C GLY A 85 -16.13 -2.50 -12.93
N TYR A 86 -15.04 -3.09 -13.44
CA TYR A 86 -15.04 -3.76 -14.74
C TYR A 86 -15.93 -5.02 -14.74
N ASP A 87 -15.84 -5.85 -13.71
CA ASP A 87 -16.68 -7.06 -13.59
C ASP A 87 -18.18 -6.72 -13.55
N TRP A 88 -18.55 -5.64 -12.86
CA TRP A 88 -19.95 -5.22 -12.75
C TRP A 88 -20.50 -4.66 -14.07
N SER A 89 -19.69 -3.87 -14.77
CA SER A 89 -20.03 -3.35 -16.10
C SER A 89 -20.17 -4.47 -17.14
N ASP A 90 -19.34 -5.52 -17.06
CA ASP A 90 -19.41 -6.67 -17.96
C ASP A 90 -20.66 -7.52 -17.68
N ALA A 91 -21.01 -7.76 -16.41
CA ALA A 91 -22.24 -8.47 -16.05
C ALA A 91 -23.49 -7.74 -16.56
N ASP A 92 -23.52 -6.41 -16.46
CA ASP A 92 -24.68 -5.61 -16.88
C ASP A 92 -24.77 -5.49 -18.42
N ALA A 93 -23.64 -5.33 -19.09
CA ALA A 93 -23.55 -5.34 -20.55
C ALA A 93 -23.91 -6.73 -21.13
N ALA A 94 -23.41 -7.81 -20.55
CA ALA A 94 -23.76 -9.18 -20.95
C ALA A 94 -25.26 -9.47 -20.73
N SER A 95 -25.85 -8.99 -19.64
CA SER A 95 -27.30 -9.11 -19.41
C SER A 95 -28.12 -8.34 -20.46
N THR A 96 -27.65 -7.15 -20.86
CA THR A 96 -28.32 -6.28 -21.81
C THR A 96 -28.22 -6.80 -23.25
N VAL A 97 -27.04 -7.31 -23.64
CA VAL A 97 -26.82 -7.94 -24.95
C VAL A 97 -27.59 -9.27 -25.03
N GLY A 98 -27.58 -10.09 -23.97
CA GLY A 98 -28.34 -11.33 -23.92
C GLY A 98 -29.85 -11.13 -24.06
N LYS A 99 -30.38 -9.99 -23.59
CA LYS A 99 -31.78 -9.58 -23.79
C LYS A 99 -32.05 -8.99 -25.18
N SER A 100 -31.05 -8.39 -25.83
CA SER A 100 -31.19 -7.71 -27.12
C SER A 100 -30.87 -8.60 -28.34
N GLY A 101 -30.19 -9.74 -28.12
CA GLY A 101 -29.74 -10.65 -29.17
C GLY A 101 -30.55 -11.95 -29.32
N GLY A 102 -31.66 -12.10 -28.61
CA GLY A 102 -32.53 -13.28 -28.72
C GLY A 102 -33.50 -13.19 -29.89
N ASN A 103 -33.09 -13.72 -31.04
CA ASN A 103 -33.98 -14.26 -32.08
C ASN A 103 -33.46 -15.62 -32.51
#